data_AF-A0AAU0VXM8-F1
#
_entry.id   AF-A0AAU0VXM8-F1
#
_cell.length_a   1.000
_cell.length_b   1.000
_cell.length_c   1.000
_cell.angle_alpha   90.00
_cell.angle_beta   90.00
_cell.angle_gamma   90.00
#
_symmetry.space_group_name_H-M   'P 1'
#
loop_
_entity.id
_entity.type
_entity.pdbx_description
1 polymer ?
#
loop_
_entity_poly.entity_id
_entity_poly.type
_entity_poly.pdbx_seq_one_letter_code
_entity_poly.pdbx_strand_id
1 'polypeptide(L)'
;MELAFYSSEGWESWGLSGKPTIPEGMAFLVDDDLLFEDGRGVRATAVANEWLRLRPTENCPAPSSWGTYARILRDWIAAAQLHEIEVFDTRDRLKALLSTYAVDRATGDPKRRLGAVTWNQHMSVLGMFYRWAMAEQHATAVPFTYQQAVMLYAETAREVLVNQARRRVPKDHVTIKYLEDDFAATFVNGLAGLRPDGSEDEGPGRFRGRHLARNGAVGELVMSSGTRLQEFSYLLA
;
A
#
# COMPACT_ATOMS: atom_id res chain seq x y z
N MET A 1 0.18 -20.84 -0.79
CA MET A 1 -0.67 -19.73 -0.28
C MET A 1 -0.80 -18.64 -1.32
N GLU A 2 -2.04 -18.31 -1.68
CA GLU A 2 -2.41 -17.36 -2.72
C GLU A 2 -3.12 -16.12 -2.16
N LEU A 3 -3.08 -15.03 -2.92
CA LEU A 3 -3.83 -13.80 -2.67
C LEU A 3 -4.97 -13.71 -3.68
N ALA A 4 -6.21 -13.64 -3.20
CA ALA A 4 -7.40 -13.49 -4.01
C ALA A 4 -8.18 -12.23 -3.65
N PHE A 5 -9.07 -11.82 -4.56
CA PHE A 5 -9.94 -10.66 -4.40
C PHE A 5 -11.38 -11.09 -4.61
N TYR A 6 -12.26 -10.72 -3.70
CA TYR A 6 -13.68 -11.01 -3.79
C TYR A 6 -14.29 -10.26 -4.97
N SER A 7 -15.11 -10.96 -5.75
CA SER A 7 -16.03 -10.42 -6.74
C SER A 7 -17.38 -11.08 -6.51
N SER A 8 -18.48 -10.33 -6.46
CA SER A 8 -19.82 -10.95 -6.42
C SER A 8 -20.32 -11.44 -7.78
N GLU A 9 -19.51 -11.31 -8.83
CA GLU A 9 -19.87 -11.78 -10.16
C GLU A 9 -20.21 -13.28 -10.16
N GLY A 10 -21.42 -13.61 -10.61
CA GLY A 10 -21.91 -14.99 -10.67
C GLY A 10 -22.40 -15.56 -9.34
N TRP A 11 -22.63 -14.74 -8.31
CA TRP A 11 -23.10 -15.19 -6.99
C TRP A 11 -24.40 -16.02 -7.04
N GLU A 12 -25.25 -15.79 -8.04
CA GLU A 12 -26.49 -16.52 -8.28
C GLU A 12 -26.26 -18.02 -8.49
N SER A 13 -25.08 -18.40 -8.99
CA SER A 13 -24.70 -19.80 -9.23
C SER A 13 -24.14 -20.52 -7.99
N TRP A 14 -23.88 -19.79 -6.90
CA TRP A 14 -23.21 -20.33 -5.71
C TRP A 14 -24.17 -21.03 -4.72
N GLY A 15 -25.47 -21.06 -5.01
CA GLY A 15 -26.47 -21.69 -4.13
C GLY A 15 -26.77 -20.89 -2.86
N LEU A 16 -26.48 -19.59 -2.85
CA LEU A 16 -26.78 -18.69 -1.73
C LEU A 16 -28.19 -18.11 -1.86
N SER A 17 -28.85 -17.85 -0.72
CA SER A 17 -30.20 -17.25 -0.69
C SER A 17 -30.23 -15.76 -1.06
N GLY A 18 -29.07 -15.11 -1.13
CA GLY A 18 -28.94 -13.70 -1.48
C GLY A 18 -27.49 -13.30 -1.74
N LYS A 19 -27.31 -12.13 -2.37
CA LYS A 19 -26.00 -11.58 -2.69
C LYS A 19 -25.17 -11.38 -1.41
N PRO A 20 -23.93 -11.90 -1.33
CA PRO A 20 -23.10 -11.67 -0.16
C PRO A 20 -22.80 -10.18 0.03
N THR A 21 -22.75 -9.75 1.29
CA THR A 21 -22.49 -8.36 1.69
C THR A 21 -20.99 -8.03 1.85
N ILE A 22 -20.13 -8.87 1.28
CA ILE A 22 -18.67 -8.65 1.28
C ILE A 22 -18.36 -7.50 0.31
N PRO A 23 -17.53 -6.50 0.69
CA PRO A 23 -17.15 -5.42 -0.22
C PRO A 23 -16.45 -5.94 -1.49
N GLU A 24 -16.80 -5.39 -2.65
CA GLU A 24 -16.12 -5.71 -3.91
C GLU A 24 -14.61 -5.42 -3.84
N GLY A 25 -13.81 -6.33 -4.36
CA GLY A 25 -12.35 -6.23 -4.28
C GLY A 25 -11.76 -6.52 -2.90
N MET A 26 -12.55 -7.08 -1.96
CA MET A 26 -12.03 -7.49 -0.66
C MET A 26 -10.92 -8.52 -0.81
N ALA A 27 -9.73 -8.20 -0.30
CA ALA A 27 -8.57 -9.06 -0.41
C ALA A 27 -8.56 -10.13 0.69
N PHE A 28 -8.24 -11.37 0.34
CA PHE A 28 -8.11 -12.48 1.28
C PHE A 28 -7.01 -13.46 0.84
N LEU A 29 -6.52 -14.24 1.78
CA LEU A 29 -5.47 -15.23 1.61
C LEU A 29 -6.04 -16.65 1.63
N VAL A 30 -5.49 -17.52 0.79
CA VAL A 30 -5.94 -18.91 0.69
C VAL A 30 -4.72 -19.82 0.77
N ASP A 31 -4.71 -20.76 1.71
CA ASP A 31 -3.69 -21.81 1.76
C ASP A 31 -3.99 -22.90 0.72
N ASP A 32 -2.95 -23.59 0.26
CA ASP A 32 -3.05 -24.51 -0.89
C ASP A 32 -3.92 -25.76 -0.58
N ASP A 33 -4.09 -26.08 0.70
CA ASP A 33 -4.92 -27.18 1.20
C ASP A 33 -6.33 -26.74 1.63
N LEU A 34 -6.66 -25.44 1.51
CA LEU A 34 -7.95 -24.85 1.86
C LEU A 34 -8.38 -25.05 3.32
N LEU A 35 -7.45 -25.40 4.21
CA LEU A 35 -7.75 -25.62 5.63
C LEU A 35 -7.63 -24.31 6.43
N PHE A 36 -8.58 -24.09 7.34
CA PHE A 36 -8.55 -22.95 8.28
C PHE A 36 -7.87 -23.29 9.60
N GLU A 37 -7.74 -24.58 9.90
CA GLU A 37 -7.19 -25.10 11.15
C GLU A 37 -6.21 -26.25 10.86
N ASP A 38 -5.30 -26.50 11.80
CA ASP A 38 -4.47 -27.69 11.83
C ASP A 38 -4.34 -28.23 13.26
N GLY A 39 -3.44 -29.19 13.49
CA GLY A 39 -3.21 -29.79 14.81
C GLY A 39 -2.76 -28.81 15.90
N ARG A 40 -2.44 -27.56 15.55
CA ARG A 40 -2.05 -26.48 16.47
C ARG A 40 -3.17 -25.45 16.69
N GLY A 41 -4.31 -25.61 16.01
CA GLY A 41 -5.48 -24.74 16.12
C GLY A 41 -5.73 -23.90 14.85
N VAL A 42 -6.26 -22.69 15.03
CA VAL A 42 -6.56 -21.77 13.92
C VAL A 42 -5.28 -21.30 13.25
N ARG A 43 -5.22 -21.44 11.93
CA ARG A 43 -4.04 -21.06 11.14
C ARG A 43 -3.85 -19.56 11.04
N ALA A 44 -2.61 -19.13 10.90
CA ALA A 44 -2.25 -17.72 10.72
C ALA A 44 -2.99 -17.05 9.56
N THR A 45 -3.22 -17.79 8.46
CA THR A 45 -3.97 -17.31 7.29
C THR A 45 -5.43 -17.01 7.62
N ALA A 46 -6.08 -17.85 8.43
CA ALA A 46 -7.46 -17.63 8.87
C ALA A 46 -7.56 -16.39 9.77
N VAL A 47 -6.64 -16.25 10.73
CA VAL A 47 -6.56 -15.06 11.60
C VAL A 47 -6.25 -13.79 10.79
N ALA A 48 -5.37 -13.87 9.79
CA ALA A 48 -5.09 -12.77 8.88
C ALA A 48 -6.33 -12.34 8.08
N ASN A 49 -7.13 -13.30 7.59
CA ASN A 49 -8.37 -13.01 6.88
C ASN A 49 -9.43 -12.38 7.78
N GLU A 50 -9.52 -12.80 9.04
CA GLU A 50 -10.37 -12.15 10.02
C GLU A 50 -9.99 -10.69 10.21
N TRP A 51 -8.70 -10.40 10.42
CA TRP A 51 -8.21 -9.03 10.54
C TRP A 51 -8.45 -8.19 9.28
N LEU A 52 -8.23 -8.79 8.10
CA LEU A 52 -8.48 -8.14 6.82
C LEU A 52 -9.95 -7.76 6.69
N ARG A 53 -10.87 -8.68 7.00
CA ARG A 53 -12.33 -8.48 6.93
C ARG A 53 -12.82 -7.27 7.73
N LEU A 54 -12.12 -6.88 8.79
CA LEU A 54 -12.46 -5.72 9.62
C LEU A 54 -11.96 -4.38 9.02
N ARG A 55 -11.01 -4.39 8.07
CA ARG A 55 -10.41 -3.16 7.52
C ARG A 55 -11.43 -2.16 6.93
N PRO A 56 -12.45 -2.58 6.15
CA PRO A 56 -13.41 -1.65 5.57
C PRO A 56 -14.15 -0.82 6.63
N THR A 57 -14.45 -1.40 7.79
CA THR A 57 -15.18 -0.74 8.88
C THR A 57 -14.25 -0.03 9.88
N GLU A 58 -12.97 -0.37 9.91
CA GLU A 58 -11.97 0.20 10.82
C GLU A 58 -11.02 1.20 10.14
N ASN A 59 -11.57 2.34 9.70
CA ASN A 59 -10.80 3.47 9.18
C ASN A 59 -9.89 3.16 7.97
N CYS A 60 -10.15 2.06 7.26
CA CYS A 60 -9.43 1.71 6.04
C CYS A 60 -10.43 1.36 4.92
N PRO A 61 -11.21 2.33 4.42
CA PRO A 61 -12.26 2.06 3.44
C PRO A 61 -11.73 1.86 2.01
N ALA A 62 -10.47 2.19 1.74
CA ALA A 62 -9.90 2.17 0.39
C ALA A 62 -9.54 0.74 -0.05
N PRO A 63 -10.11 0.22 -1.16
CA PRO A 63 -9.84 -1.15 -1.63
C PRO A 63 -8.37 -1.42 -1.96
N SER A 64 -7.65 -0.41 -2.48
CA SER A 64 -6.22 -0.50 -2.76
C SER A 64 -5.38 -0.79 -1.51
N SER A 65 -5.84 -0.36 -0.34
CA SER A 65 -5.20 -0.66 0.94
C SER A 65 -5.37 -2.13 1.32
N TRP A 66 -6.54 -2.73 1.08
CA TRP A 66 -6.80 -4.14 1.44
C TRP A 66 -5.85 -5.08 0.70
N GLY A 67 -5.71 -4.91 -0.62
CA GLY A 67 -4.78 -5.70 -1.42
C GLY A 67 -3.32 -5.52 -1.00
N THR A 68 -2.95 -4.30 -0.59
CA THR A 68 -1.62 -4.02 -0.06
C THR A 68 -1.39 -4.74 1.27
N TYR A 69 -2.36 -4.68 2.18
CA TYR A 69 -2.24 -5.29 3.51
C TYR A 69 -2.18 -6.81 3.39
N ALA A 70 -3.05 -7.41 2.58
CA ALA A 70 -3.07 -8.84 2.34
C ALA A 70 -1.75 -9.34 1.72
N ARG A 71 -1.17 -8.59 0.77
CA ARG A 71 0.15 -8.92 0.19
C ARG A 71 1.26 -8.90 1.24
N ILE A 72 1.25 -7.92 2.15
CA ILE A 72 2.23 -7.82 3.23
C ILE A 72 2.09 -9.01 4.20
N LEU A 73 0.85 -9.35 4.59
CA LEU A 73 0.59 -10.48 5.48
C LEU A 73 1.01 -11.81 4.83
N ARG A 74 0.65 -12.03 3.57
CA ARG A 74 1.10 -13.19 2.79
C ARG A 74 2.62 -13.31 2.81
N ASP A 75 3.31 -12.23 2.51
CA ASP A 75 4.77 -12.21 2.46
C ASP A 75 5.41 -12.48 3.82
N TRP A 76 4.76 -12.07 4.91
CA TRP A 76 5.20 -12.36 6.28
C TRP A 76 4.92 -13.80 6.70
N ILE A 77 3.71 -14.30 6.46
CA ILE A 77 3.30 -15.68 6.75
C ILE A 77 4.17 -16.66 5.96
N ALA A 78 4.43 -16.39 4.67
CA ALA A 78 5.31 -17.23 3.86
C ALA A 78 6.76 -17.25 4.37
N ALA A 79 7.26 -16.13 4.90
CA ALA A 79 8.58 -16.09 5.54
C ALA A 79 8.60 -16.89 6.85
N ALA A 80 7.52 -16.83 7.63
CA ALA A 80 7.36 -17.59 8.85
C ALA A 80 7.37 -19.11 8.56
N GLN A 81 6.59 -19.54 7.56
CA GLN A 81 6.54 -20.92 7.07
C GLN A 81 7.91 -21.39 6.57
N LEU A 82 8.62 -20.59 5.78
CA LEU A 82 9.96 -20.92 5.27
C LEU A 82 10.98 -21.19 6.39
N HIS A 83 10.84 -20.51 7.52
CA HIS A 83 11.74 -20.63 8.66
C HIS A 83 11.19 -21.50 9.79
N GLU A 84 10.04 -22.15 9.59
CA GLU A 84 9.36 -22.97 10.59
C GLU A 84 9.14 -22.21 11.91
N ILE A 85 8.75 -20.95 11.80
CA ILE A 85 8.40 -20.08 12.92
C ILE A 85 6.90 -19.81 12.85
N GLU A 86 6.21 -19.96 13.98
CA GLU A 86 4.79 -19.62 14.04
C GLU A 86 4.59 -18.10 13.94
N VAL A 87 3.51 -17.66 13.29
CA VAL A 87 3.23 -16.22 13.17
C VAL A 87 2.88 -15.61 14.52
N PHE A 88 2.42 -16.41 15.49
CA PHE A 88 2.12 -16.00 16.86
C PHE A 88 3.05 -16.66 17.89
N ASP A 89 4.29 -16.95 17.49
CA ASP A 89 5.32 -17.55 18.34
C ASP A 89 5.79 -16.60 19.46
N THR A 90 6.69 -17.11 20.29
CA THR A 90 7.44 -16.38 21.31
C THR A 90 8.18 -15.17 20.74
N ARG A 91 8.41 -14.17 21.60
CA ARG A 91 9.09 -12.91 21.24
C ARG A 91 10.43 -13.14 20.54
N ASP A 92 11.22 -14.09 21.01
CA ASP A 92 12.56 -14.37 20.49
C ASP A 92 12.51 -14.99 19.09
N ARG A 93 11.60 -15.93 18.87
CA ARG A 93 11.39 -16.54 17.54
C ARG A 93 10.85 -15.51 16.54
N LEU A 94 9.91 -14.67 16.96
CA LEU A 94 9.42 -13.56 16.12
C LEU A 94 10.52 -12.52 15.81
N LYS A 95 11.45 -12.28 16.73
CA LYS A 95 12.61 -11.41 16.49
C LYS A 95 13.58 -12.02 15.47
N ALA A 96 13.81 -13.32 15.57
CA ALA A 96 14.63 -14.06 14.61
C ALA A 96 14.01 -14.01 13.21
N LEU A 97 12.70 -14.25 13.10
CA LEU A 97 11.94 -14.12 11.85
C LEU A 97 12.03 -12.70 11.27
N LEU A 98 11.85 -11.66 12.09
CA LEU A 98 12.00 -10.28 11.63
C LEU A 98 13.41 -10.00 11.09
N SER A 99 14.43 -10.59 11.71
CA SER A 99 15.82 -10.42 11.30
C SER A 99 16.10 -11.10 9.95
N THR A 100 15.65 -12.34 9.75
CA THR A 100 15.81 -13.04 8.47
C THR A 100 14.98 -12.38 7.37
N TYR A 101 13.75 -11.95 7.69
CA TYR A 101 12.91 -11.19 6.78
C TYR A 101 13.55 -9.86 6.37
N ALA A 102 14.18 -9.15 7.30
CA ALA A 102 14.88 -7.90 6.99
C ALA A 102 16.06 -8.12 6.05
N VAL A 103 16.81 -9.21 6.23
CA VAL A 103 17.93 -9.60 5.35
C VAL A 103 17.42 -9.96 3.96
N ASP A 104 16.42 -10.85 3.86
CA ASP A 104 15.81 -11.21 2.56
C ASP A 104 15.33 -9.98 1.79
N ARG A 105 14.62 -9.07 2.46
CA ARG A 105 14.09 -7.84 1.83
C ARG A 105 15.14 -6.75 1.59
N ALA A 106 16.35 -6.87 2.12
CA ALA A 106 17.45 -5.96 1.83
C ALA A 106 18.37 -6.49 0.73
N THR A 107 18.74 -7.77 0.80
CA THR A 107 19.84 -8.35 0.02
C THR A 107 19.46 -9.59 -0.77
N GLY A 108 18.25 -10.15 -0.59
CA GLY A 108 17.76 -11.32 -1.30
C GLY A 108 17.52 -11.10 -2.79
N ASP A 109 16.64 -11.90 -3.39
CA ASP A 109 16.25 -11.77 -4.80
C ASP A 109 15.87 -10.31 -5.11
N PRO A 110 16.48 -9.67 -6.13
CA PRO A 110 16.13 -8.31 -6.54
C PRO A 110 14.62 -8.05 -6.70
N LYS A 111 13.84 -9.06 -7.12
CA LYS A 111 12.38 -8.96 -7.25
C LYS A 111 11.64 -8.86 -5.91
N ARG A 112 12.28 -9.27 -4.82
CA ARG A 112 11.72 -9.29 -3.45
C ARG A 112 12.25 -8.15 -2.58
N ARG A 113 13.33 -7.49 -3.00
CA ARG A 113 13.95 -6.38 -2.26
C ARG A 113 12.99 -5.21 -2.12
N LEU A 114 13.00 -4.58 -0.94
CA LEU A 114 12.13 -3.46 -0.61
C LEU A 114 12.95 -2.21 -0.34
N GLY A 115 12.59 -1.12 -1.03
CA GLY A 115 13.05 0.22 -0.67
C GLY A 115 12.57 0.63 0.73
N ALA A 116 13.20 1.64 1.32
CA ALA A 116 12.93 2.04 2.70
C ALA A 116 11.46 2.44 2.95
N VAL A 117 10.80 3.07 1.97
CA VAL A 117 9.37 3.43 2.05
C VAL A 117 8.48 2.19 2.10
N THR A 118 8.66 1.27 1.17
CA THR A 118 7.88 0.01 1.11
C THR A 118 8.14 -0.85 2.34
N TRP A 119 9.40 -0.97 2.79
CA TRP A 119 9.74 -1.64 4.05
C TRP A 119 9.00 -1.03 5.24
N ASN A 120 8.96 0.31 5.35
CA ASN A 120 8.24 0.98 6.41
C ASN A 120 6.73 0.74 6.33
N GLN A 121 6.16 0.61 5.13
CA GLN A 121 4.77 0.21 4.96
C GLN A 121 4.53 -1.21 5.51
N HIS A 122 5.41 -2.17 5.21
CA HIS A 122 5.34 -3.51 5.80
C HIS A 122 5.35 -3.45 7.33
N MET A 123 6.28 -2.70 7.93
CA MET A 123 6.41 -2.59 9.39
C MET A 123 5.19 -1.93 10.03
N SER A 124 4.58 -0.95 9.38
CA SER A 124 3.35 -0.32 9.86
C SER A 124 2.16 -1.27 9.83
N VAL A 125 1.94 -1.98 8.71
CA VAL A 125 0.83 -2.93 8.54
C VAL A 125 0.98 -4.11 9.52
N LEU A 126 2.17 -4.71 9.61
CA LEU A 126 2.44 -5.76 10.57
C LEU A 126 2.29 -5.26 12.02
N GLY A 127 2.71 -4.02 12.30
CA GLY A 127 2.49 -3.41 13.61
C GLY A 127 1.00 -3.27 13.98
N MET A 128 0.16 -2.92 13.01
CA MET A 128 -1.30 -2.88 13.20
C MET A 128 -1.89 -4.28 13.41
N PHE A 129 -1.47 -5.25 12.58
CA PHE A 129 -1.92 -6.63 12.66
C PHE A 129 -1.59 -7.27 14.02
N TYR A 130 -0.33 -7.19 14.46
CA TYR A 130 0.08 -7.75 15.76
C TYR A 130 -0.59 -7.02 16.94
N ARG A 131 -0.83 -5.71 16.85
CA ARG A 131 -1.56 -4.99 17.91
C ARG A 131 -2.99 -5.49 18.03
N TRP A 132 -3.68 -5.69 16.91
CA TRP A 132 -5.01 -6.28 16.90
C TRP A 132 -4.97 -7.73 17.39
N ALA A 133 -4.03 -8.55 16.92
CA ALA A 133 -3.89 -9.95 17.33
C ALA A 133 -3.61 -10.09 18.84
N MET A 134 -2.88 -9.16 19.45
CA MET A 134 -2.70 -9.10 20.90
C MET A 134 -4.00 -8.76 21.64
N ALA A 135 -4.81 -7.84 21.08
CA ALA A 135 -6.08 -7.43 21.68
C ALA A 135 -7.14 -8.55 21.61
N GLU A 136 -7.20 -9.27 20.49
CA GLU A 136 -8.06 -10.44 20.28
C GLU A 136 -7.46 -11.76 20.82
N GLN A 137 -6.33 -11.68 21.54
CA GLN A 137 -5.68 -12.82 22.20
C GLN A 137 -5.17 -13.94 21.27
N HIS A 138 -5.06 -13.68 19.96
CA HIS A 138 -4.38 -14.56 19.02
C HIS A 138 -2.85 -14.58 19.24
N ALA A 139 -2.28 -13.48 19.72
CA ALA A 139 -0.84 -13.33 19.95
C ALA A 139 -0.54 -13.06 21.43
N THR A 140 0.61 -13.58 21.89
CA THR A 140 1.16 -13.28 23.22
C THR A 140 2.42 -12.41 23.16
N ALA A 141 2.97 -12.21 21.96
CA ALA A 141 4.15 -11.39 21.71
C ALA A 141 4.08 -10.71 20.33
N VAL A 142 4.96 -9.72 20.12
CA VAL A 142 5.09 -9.00 18.84
C VAL A 142 6.55 -9.00 18.37
N PRO A 143 6.85 -8.96 17.05
CA PRO A 143 8.22 -9.01 16.54
C PRO A 143 9.02 -7.72 16.79
N PHE A 144 8.35 -6.64 17.17
CA PHE A 144 8.89 -5.28 17.17
C PHE A 144 9.43 -4.84 18.53
N THR A 145 10.45 -3.99 18.49
CA THR A 145 10.88 -3.18 19.64
C THR A 145 10.38 -1.76 19.43
N TYR A 146 9.77 -1.18 20.46
CA TYR A 146 9.26 0.18 20.44
C TYR A 146 10.11 1.09 21.33
N GLN A 147 10.30 2.32 20.89
CA GLN A 147 10.88 3.39 21.71
C GLN A 147 9.84 4.50 21.87
N GLN A 148 9.76 5.08 23.06
CA GLN A 148 9.00 6.29 23.29
C GLN A 148 9.69 7.46 22.58
N ALA A 149 8.89 8.26 21.88
CA ALA A 149 9.32 9.51 21.28
C ALA A 149 8.25 10.57 21.52
N VAL A 150 8.66 11.83 21.54
CA VAL A 150 7.75 12.97 21.61
C VAL A 150 7.60 13.53 20.20
N MET A 151 6.38 13.53 19.68
CA MET A 151 6.04 14.20 18.44
C MET A 151 5.41 15.56 18.78
N LEU A 152 6.04 16.64 18.32
CA LEU A 152 5.50 17.99 18.39
C LEU A 152 4.75 18.29 17.09
N TYR A 153 3.45 18.55 17.18
CA TYR A 153 2.65 19.02 16.06
C TYR A 153 1.73 20.15 16.55
N ALA A 154 1.79 21.31 15.88
CA ALA A 154 0.98 22.49 16.20
C ALA A 154 0.92 22.79 17.73
N GLU A 155 2.09 22.95 18.36
CA GLU A 155 2.27 23.23 19.80
C GLU A 155 1.80 22.14 20.78
N THR A 156 1.27 21.02 20.29
CA THR A 156 0.90 19.88 21.12
C THR A 156 2.01 18.84 21.10
N ALA A 157 2.58 18.54 22.27
CA ALA A 157 3.47 17.41 22.47
C ALA A 157 2.65 16.15 22.68
N ARG A 158 2.83 15.14 21.81
CA ARG A 158 2.22 13.82 21.96
C ARG A 158 3.29 12.76 22.09
N GLU A 159 3.20 11.95 23.13
CA GLU A 159 4.01 10.73 23.22
C GLU A 159 3.54 9.70 22.18
N VAL A 160 4.49 9.18 21.42
CA VAL A 160 4.26 8.17 20.39
C VAL A 160 5.27 7.04 20.55
N LEU A 161 4.79 5.81 20.32
CA LEU A 161 5.66 4.64 20.25
C LEU A 161 6.15 4.45 18.83
N VAL A 162 7.46 4.50 18.63
CA VAL A 162 8.10 4.35 17.32
C VAL A 162 8.64 2.93 17.20
N ASN A 163 8.18 2.22 16.16
CA ASN A 163 8.69 0.90 15.80
C ASN A 163 10.14 1.02 15.28
N GLN A 164 11.09 0.45 16.02
CA GLN A 164 12.53 0.48 15.71
C GLN A 164 12.92 -0.37 14.51
N ALA A 165 12.02 -1.20 13.99
CA ALA A 165 12.26 -1.94 12.75
C ALA A 165 12.17 -1.05 11.51
N ARG A 166 11.65 0.18 11.63
CA ARG A 166 11.55 1.11 10.49
C ARG A 166 12.91 1.62 10.05
N ARG A 167 13.09 1.81 8.74
CA ARG A 167 14.26 2.42 8.12
C ARG A 167 14.08 3.93 8.03
N ARG A 168 15.20 4.66 8.14
CA ARG A 168 15.21 6.11 7.91
C ARG A 168 14.85 6.41 6.45
N VAL A 169 13.95 7.37 6.26
CA VAL A 169 13.57 7.89 4.94
C VAL A 169 13.82 9.40 4.96
N PRO A 170 14.32 10.01 3.87
CA PRO A 170 14.32 11.46 3.72
C PRO A 170 12.93 12.05 3.94
N LYS A 171 12.85 13.27 4.44
CA LYS A 171 11.55 13.96 4.53
C LYS A 171 11.05 14.26 3.12
N ASP A 172 9.74 14.17 2.89
CA ASP A 172 9.13 14.31 1.56
C ASP A 172 9.56 15.58 0.83
N HIS A 173 9.64 16.71 1.54
CA HIS A 173 10.06 17.99 0.97
C HIS A 173 11.49 18.01 0.42
N VAL A 174 12.36 17.10 0.85
CA VAL A 174 13.74 17.01 0.34
C VAL A 174 13.76 16.40 -1.07
N THR A 175 12.71 15.69 -1.46
CA THR A 175 12.58 15.06 -2.79
C THR A 175 11.81 15.91 -3.80
N ILE A 176 11.19 17.01 -3.35
CA ILE A 176 10.43 17.89 -4.21
C ILE A 176 11.41 18.71 -5.06
N LYS A 177 11.33 18.53 -6.37
CA LYS A 177 11.92 19.45 -7.34
C LYS A 177 10.82 20.39 -7.79
N TYR A 178 11.01 21.69 -7.58
CA TYR A 178 10.09 22.70 -8.06
C TYR A 178 10.19 22.79 -9.57
N LEU A 179 9.03 22.93 -10.23
CA LEU A 179 8.97 23.23 -11.64
C LEU A 179 9.05 24.75 -11.76
N GLU A 180 10.11 25.26 -12.38
CA GLU A 180 10.26 26.68 -12.64
C GLU A 180 9.19 27.15 -13.65
N ASP A 181 8.77 28.41 -13.54
CA ASP A 181 7.64 28.97 -14.31
C ASP A 181 7.87 28.90 -15.83
N ASP A 182 9.11 29.09 -16.27
CA ASP A 182 9.51 29.03 -17.68
C ASP A 182 9.39 27.61 -18.25
N PHE A 183 9.79 26.60 -17.46
CA PHE A 183 9.64 25.20 -17.82
C PHE A 183 8.18 24.78 -17.80
N ALA A 184 7.39 25.24 -16.81
CA ALA A 184 5.96 25.00 -16.75
C ALA A 184 5.24 25.54 -17.98
N ALA A 185 5.53 26.79 -18.38
CA ALA A 185 4.97 27.39 -19.59
C ALA A 185 5.36 26.61 -20.86
N THR A 186 6.65 26.24 -20.97
CA THR A 186 7.14 25.44 -22.09
C THR A 186 6.45 24.08 -22.17
N PHE A 187 6.22 23.43 -21.02
CA PHE A 187 5.52 22.16 -20.94
C PHE A 187 4.06 22.26 -21.42
N VAL A 188 3.31 23.26 -20.95
CA VAL A 188 1.92 23.49 -21.38
C VAL A 188 1.85 23.82 -22.87
N ASN A 189 2.75 24.66 -23.37
CA ASN A 189 2.87 24.97 -24.79
C ASN A 189 3.11 23.70 -25.63
N GLY A 190 4.03 22.85 -25.20
CA GLY A 190 4.31 21.57 -25.87
C GLY A 190 3.10 20.63 -25.91
N LEU A 191 2.30 20.58 -24.84
CA LEU A 191 1.04 19.80 -24.82
C LEU A 191 0.00 20.34 -25.81
N ALA A 192 -0.03 21.66 -26.01
CA ALA A 192 -0.87 22.32 -27.01
C ALA A 192 -0.32 22.23 -28.44
N GLY A 193 0.88 21.66 -28.64
CA GLY A 193 1.56 21.62 -29.93
C GLY A 193 2.12 22.97 -30.39
N LEU A 194 2.29 23.90 -29.45
CA LEU A 194 2.90 25.21 -29.67
C LEU A 194 4.41 25.12 -29.50
N ARG A 195 5.12 26.12 -30.03
CA ARG A 195 6.54 26.31 -29.78
C ARG A 195 6.80 26.75 -28.34
N PRO A 196 8.05 26.68 -27.83
CA PRO A 196 8.37 27.10 -26.45
C PRO A 196 7.91 28.52 -26.11
N ASP A 197 7.92 29.43 -27.08
CA ASP A 197 7.46 30.81 -26.97
C ASP A 197 5.92 30.98 -27.07
N GLY A 198 5.18 29.89 -27.25
CA GLY A 198 3.72 29.88 -27.38
C GLY A 198 3.21 30.16 -28.80
N SER A 199 4.09 30.34 -29.78
CA SER A 199 3.68 30.56 -31.18
C SER A 199 3.24 29.26 -31.86
N GLU A 200 2.41 29.38 -32.91
CA GLU A 200 2.03 28.23 -33.73
C GLU A 200 3.24 27.63 -34.46
N ASP A 201 3.33 26.30 -34.48
CA ASP A 201 4.34 25.62 -35.28
C ASP A 201 3.87 25.42 -36.72
N GLU A 202 4.16 26.39 -37.58
CA GLU A 202 3.80 26.36 -39.00
C GLU A 202 4.78 25.55 -39.88
N GLY A 203 5.83 24.99 -39.29
CA GLY A 203 6.90 24.30 -40.01
C GLY A 203 6.47 22.98 -40.67
N PRO A 204 7.23 22.49 -41.67
CA PRO A 204 6.96 21.20 -42.32
C PRO A 204 7.06 19.99 -41.38
N GLY A 205 7.72 20.14 -40.22
CA GLY A 205 7.83 19.13 -39.16
C GLY A 205 6.83 19.28 -38.01
N ARG A 206 5.79 20.12 -38.16
CA ARG A 206 4.88 20.45 -37.05
C ARG A 206 4.29 19.22 -36.38
N PHE A 207 4.26 19.23 -35.05
CA PHE A 207 3.69 18.14 -34.28
C PHE A 207 2.16 18.06 -34.49
N ARG A 208 1.67 16.93 -34.98
CA ARG A 208 0.24 16.68 -35.25
C ARG A 208 -0.33 15.64 -34.29
N GLY A 209 -0.15 15.87 -32.99
CA GLY A 209 -0.73 15.02 -31.95
C GLY A 209 -2.26 14.98 -32.02
N ARG A 210 -2.86 13.92 -31.49
CA ARG A 210 -4.32 13.85 -31.29
C ARG A 210 -4.66 14.62 -30.01
N HIS A 211 -5.73 15.42 -30.06
CA HIS A 211 -6.27 16.17 -28.91
C HIS A 211 -5.35 17.26 -28.31
N LEU A 212 -4.54 17.95 -29.13
CA LEU A 212 -3.64 19.02 -28.66
C LEU A 212 -4.33 20.08 -27.79
N ALA A 213 -5.49 20.58 -28.23
CA ALA A 213 -6.27 21.54 -27.45
C ALA A 213 -6.70 21.01 -26.08
N ARG A 214 -7.11 19.74 -26.01
CA ARG A 214 -7.45 19.07 -24.74
C ARG A 214 -6.21 18.92 -23.86
N ASN A 215 -5.10 18.46 -24.42
CA ASN A 215 -3.89 18.21 -23.66
C ASN A 215 -3.32 19.51 -23.07
N GLY A 216 -3.31 20.60 -23.85
CA GLY A 216 -2.93 21.94 -23.39
C GLY A 216 -3.83 22.42 -22.24
N ALA A 217 -5.15 22.40 -22.43
CA ALA A 217 -6.12 22.83 -21.40
C ALA A 217 -6.02 21.99 -20.12
N VAL A 218 -5.80 20.67 -20.24
CA VAL A 218 -5.60 19.78 -19.09
C VAL A 218 -4.28 20.08 -18.38
N GLY A 219 -3.20 20.33 -19.13
CA GLY A 219 -1.91 20.73 -18.57
C GLY A 219 -2.02 22.02 -17.75
N GLU A 220 -2.68 23.04 -18.32
CA GLU A 220 -2.93 24.31 -17.65
C GLU A 220 -3.79 24.16 -16.40
N LEU A 221 -4.86 23.36 -16.46
CA LEU A 221 -5.70 23.05 -15.31
C LEU A 221 -4.90 22.39 -14.17
N VAL A 222 -4.07 21.40 -14.47
CA VAL A 222 -3.25 20.72 -13.45
C VAL A 222 -2.25 21.68 -12.82
N MET A 223 -1.59 22.52 -13.61
CA MET A 223 -0.63 23.50 -13.11
C MET A 223 -1.28 24.57 -12.23
N SER A 224 -2.48 25.05 -12.60
CA SER A 224 -3.20 26.09 -11.85
C SER A 224 -3.92 25.59 -10.61
N SER A 225 -4.38 24.33 -10.60
CA SER A 225 -5.17 23.76 -9.50
C SER A 225 -4.37 22.84 -8.56
N GLY A 226 -3.25 22.28 -9.02
CA GLY A 226 -2.50 21.26 -8.27
C GLY A 226 -3.25 19.94 -8.09
N THR A 227 -4.29 19.68 -8.89
CA THR A 227 -5.11 18.46 -8.81
C THR A 227 -4.30 17.20 -9.05
N ARG A 228 -4.57 16.16 -8.26
CA ARG A 228 -3.97 14.83 -8.42
C ARG A 228 -4.60 14.10 -9.59
N LEU A 229 -3.86 13.18 -10.21
CA LEU A 229 -4.36 12.35 -11.32
C LEU A 229 -5.69 11.63 -10.99
N GLN A 230 -5.84 11.14 -9.75
CA GLN A 230 -7.07 10.49 -9.30
C GLN A 230 -8.25 11.48 -9.26
N GLU A 231 -8.04 12.70 -8.76
CA GLU A 231 -9.07 13.74 -8.71
C GLU A 231 -9.49 14.14 -10.13
N PHE A 232 -8.51 14.26 -11.02
CA PHE A 232 -8.74 14.53 -12.43
C PHE A 232 -9.58 13.45 -13.12
N SER A 233 -9.43 12.18 -12.76
CA SER A 233 -10.23 11.09 -13.34
C SER A 233 -11.74 11.24 -13.12
N TYR A 234 -12.15 11.98 -12.08
CA TYR A 234 -13.55 12.29 -11.80
C TYR A 234 -14.08 13.52 -12.55
N LEU A 235 -13.22 14.35 -13.14
CA LEU A 235 -13.65 15.52 -13.93
C LEU A 235 -14.05 15.15 -15.36
N LEU A 236 -13.64 13.97 -15.82
CA LEU A 236 -13.93 13.44 -17.16
C LEU A 236 -15.02 12.35 -17.15
N ALA A 237 -15.59 12.07 -15.97
CA ALA A 237 -16.62 11.05 -15.76
C ALA A 237 -18.03 11.61 -16.00
#